data_AF-A0A4S4DYJ6-F1
#
_entry.id   AF-A0A4S4DYJ6-F1
#
_cell.length_a   1.000
_cell.length_b   1.000
_cell.length_c   1.000
_cell.angle_alpha   90.00
_cell.angle_beta   90.00
_cell.angle_gamma   90.00
#
_symmetry.space_group_name_H-M   'P 1'
#
loop_
_entity.id
_entity.type
_entity.pdbx_description
1 polymer ?
#
loop_
_entity_poly.entity_id
_entity_poly.type
_entity_poly.pdbx_seq_one_letter_code
_entity_poly.pdbx_strand_id
1 'polypeptide(L)'
;MRSYHIYNFSYHDNEDKSYFIYSIYDPSFISRFIIDISGQVKQLAWLDANKKWNSYWAQPRPQCKVYAFCWAFGTCNENTLPFCNCPNGFNPLSSNEWNSMSYSGVCVKRTKLVCGNNHEKDMFWEYPNTRLPKHPQSVVAKTVVECEATCLNNCSSTAYPYDSNGCSIWIENLLNMQKLLENDDRGRTLYIRGEEILQSEAIKYFPIWASSVVIEGGDVLSLLDSKLGKHVVVEELWRICKLACWCIQDDANHRLSMGEVVQILKGILDVNQALVNDN
;
A
#
# COMPACT_ATOMS: atom_id res chain seq x y z
N MET A 1 -16.44 -32.82 -18.81
CA MET A 1 -15.42 -32.46 -17.80
C MET A 1 -16.15 -31.95 -16.56
N ARG A 2 -16.13 -32.69 -15.44
CA ARG A 2 -16.80 -32.27 -14.21
C ARG A 2 -15.96 -31.17 -13.56
N SER A 3 -16.47 -29.94 -13.55
CA SER A 3 -15.95 -28.84 -12.73
C SER A 3 -16.31 -29.14 -11.29
N TYR A 4 -15.42 -29.80 -10.55
CA TYR A 4 -15.55 -29.90 -9.10
C TYR A 4 -15.11 -28.56 -8.51
N HIS A 5 -16.07 -27.72 -8.15
CA HIS A 5 -15.80 -26.54 -7.36
C HIS A 5 -15.28 -27.00 -6.00
N ILE A 6 -13.98 -26.79 -5.72
CA ILE A 6 -13.32 -27.18 -4.46
C ILE A 6 -13.78 -26.29 -3.30
N TYR A 7 -14.18 -25.05 -3.63
CA TYR A 7 -14.56 -24.01 -2.69
C TYR A 7 -16.00 -23.60 -2.88
N ASN A 8 -16.65 -23.28 -1.77
CA ASN A 8 -17.85 -22.46 -1.73
C ASN A 8 -17.48 -21.08 -1.20
N PHE A 9 -17.94 -20.02 -1.85
CA PHE A 9 -17.66 -18.64 -1.49
C PHE A 9 -18.98 -17.93 -1.25
N SER A 10 -19.08 -17.20 -0.15
CA SER A 10 -20.18 -16.28 0.09
C SER A 10 -19.67 -14.94 0.61
N TYR A 11 -20.35 -13.89 0.17
CA TYR A 11 -20.16 -12.54 0.68
C TYR A 11 -21.44 -12.14 1.38
N HIS A 12 -21.30 -11.63 2.59
CA HIS A 12 -22.39 -11.18 3.44
C HIS A 12 -22.20 -9.70 3.69
N ASP A 13 -23.23 -8.93 3.37
CA ASP A 13 -23.24 -7.48 3.54
C ASP A 13 -24.55 -7.08 4.19
N ASN A 14 -24.47 -6.46 5.37
CA ASN A 14 -25.61 -5.93 6.10
C ASN A 14 -25.23 -4.61 6.78
N GLU A 15 -26.18 -3.97 7.48
CA GLU A 15 -25.97 -2.65 8.11
C GLU A 15 -24.84 -2.66 9.16
N ASP A 16 -24.58 -3.80 9.80
CA ASP A 16 -23.57 -3.90 10.87
C ASP A 16 -22.19 -4.34 10.36
N LYS A 17 -22.14 -5.22 9.35
CA LYS A 17 -20.92 -5.90 8.92
C LYS A 17 -20.94 -6.33 7.47
N SER A 18 -19.75 -6.26 6.89
CA SER A 18 -19.44 -6.76 5.56
C SER A 18 -18.30 -7.77 5.65
N TYR A 19 -18.52 -9.02 5.25
CA TYR A 19 -17.49 -10.06 5.32
C TYR A 19 -17.60 -11.08 4.19
N PHE A 20 -16.44 -11.60 3.80
CA PHE A 20 -16.30 -12.71 2.88
C PHE A 20 -15.95 -13.98 3.65
N ILE A 21 -16.59 -15.09 3.31
CA ILE A 21 -16.32 -16.40 3.90
C ILE A 21 -16.17 -17.44 2.80
N TYR A 22 -15.33 -18.43 3.06
CA TYR A 22 -15.14 -19.56 2.18
C TYR A 22 -15.21 -20.87 2.98
N SER A 23 -15.72 -21.92 2.33
CA SER A 23 -15.67 -23.28 2.85
C SER A 23 -15.11 -24.22 1.79
N ILE A 24 -14.55 -25.33 2.23
CA ILE A 24 -13.96 -26.36 1.37
C ILE A 24 -14.91 -27.55 1.39
N TYR A 25 -15.30 -28.07 0.22
CA TYR A 25 -16.25 -29.19 0.16
C TYR A 25 -15.64 -30.51 0.65
N ASP A 26 -14.37 -30.73 0.35
CA ASP A 26 -13.61 -31.88 0.81
C ASP A 26 -12.73 -31.47 2.02
N PRO A 27 -13.04 -31.94 3.24
CA PRO A 27 -12.28 -31.56 4.43
C PRO A 27 -10.85 -32.13 4.44
N SER A 28 -10.51 -33.09 3.55
CA SER A 28 -9.13 -33.54 3.37
C SER A 28 -8.25 -32.51 2.67
N PHE A 29 -8.86 -31.55 1.95
CA PHE A 29 -8.14 -30.50 1.26
C PHE A 29 -7.85 -29.33 2.20
N ILE A 30 -6.57 -29.11 2.48
CA ILE A 30 -6.14 -28.00 3.33
C ILE A 30 -5.85 -26.78 2.45
N SER A 31 -6.60 -25.69 2.66
CA SER A 31 -6.42 -24.42 1.95
C SER A 31 -6.56 -23.22 2.87
N ARG A 32 -5.86 -22.14 2.53
CA ARG A 32 -5.98 -20.85 3.21
C ARG A 32 -5.87 -19.67 2.26
N PHE A 33 -6.57 -18.59 2.61
CA PHE A 33 -6.33 -17.28 2.02
C PHE A 33 -5.32 -16.50 2.88
N ILE A 34 -4.42 -15.80 2.22
CA ILE A 34 -3.48 -14.87 2.87
C ILE A 34 -3.48 -13.55 2.12
N ILE A 35 -3.13 -12.47 2.81
CA ILE A 35 -2.61 -11.28 2.16
C ILE A 35 -1.09 -11.41 2.22
N ASP A 36 -0.47 -11.56 1.05
CA ASP A 36 0.97 -11.68 0.90
C ASP A 36 1.66 -10.34 1.14
N ILE A 37 2.95 -10.35 1.48
CA ILE A 37 3.74 -9.13 1.74
C ILE A 37 3.76 -8.14 0.55
N SER A 38 3.50 -8.63 -0.66
CA SER A 38 3.32 -7.78 -1.85
C SER A 38 2.04 -6.94 -1.83
N GLY A 39 1.07 -7.28 -0.97
CA GLY A 39 -0.28 -6.73 -0.94
C GLY A 39 -1.31 -7.53 -1.76
N GLN A 40 -0.90 -8.65 -2.39
CA GLN A 40 -1.82 -9.54 -3.11
C GLN A 40 -2.58 -10.46 -2.15
N VAL A 41 -3.88 -10.62 -2.36
CA VAL A 41 -4.63 -11.73 -1.76
C VAL A 41 -4.26 -13.00 -2.52
N LYS A 42 -3.75 -14.03 -1.83
CA LYS A 42 -3.38 -15.33 -2.41
C LYS A 42 -4.19 -16.45 -1.80
N GLN A 43 -4.55 -17.43 -2.62
CA GLN A 43 -5.15 -18.68 -2.18
C GLN A 43 -4.09 -19.79 -2.28
N LEU A 44 -3.80 -20.40 -1.13
CA LEU A 44 -2.78 -21.42 -0.98
C LEU A 44 -3.44 -22.78 -0.74
N ALA A 45 -2.89 -23.82 -1.36
CA ALA A 45 -3.24 -25.22 -1.11
C ALA A 45 -2.03 -25.93 -0.52
N TRP A 46 -2.26 -26.76 0.48
CA TRP A 46 -1.23 -27.63 1.02
C TRP A 46 -0.98 -28.80 0.06
N LEU A 47 0.27 -28.99 -0.36
CA LEU A 47 0.67 -30.14 -1.16
C LEU A 47 1.43 -31.12 -0.29
N ASP A 48 0.77 -32.22 0.08
CA ASP A 48 1.36 -33.24 0.96
C ASP A 48 2.59 -33.91 0.37
N ALA A 49 2.65 -34.08 -0.95
CA ALA A 49 3.79 -34.68 -1.64
C ALA A 49 5.10 -33.95 -1.36
N ASN A 50 5.06 -32.61 -1.24
CA ASN A 50 6.24 -31.78 -1.07
C ASN A 50 6.28 -31.06 0.29
N LYS A 51 5.27 -31.27 1.15
CA LYS A 51 5.08 -30.59 2.43
C LYS A 51 5.23 -29.06 2.33
N LYS A 52 4.60 -28.49 1.29
CA LYS A 52 4.68 -27.06 0.96
C LYS A 52 3.33 -26.48 0.59
N TRP A 53 3.15 -25.21 0.93
CA TRP A 53 2.05 -24.41 0.43
C TRP A 53 2.32 -24.00 -1.02
N ASN A 54 1.34 -24.25 -1.89
CA ASN A 54 1.39 -23.83 -3.28
C ASN A 54 0.33 -22.76 -3.56
N SER A 55 0.74 -21.65 -4.18
CA SER A 55 -0.17 -20.59 -4.62
C SER A 55 -0.73 -20.92 -5.99
N TYR A 56 -2.04 -21.11 -6.10
CA TYR A 56 -2.70 -21.36 -7.39
C TYR A 56 -3.59 -20.21 -7.84
N TRP A 57 -3.86 -19.25 -6.95
CA TRP A 57 -4.64 -18.06 -7.26
C TRP A 57 -4.11 -16.85 -6.48
N ALA A 58 -4.11 -15.70 -7.15
CA ALA A 58 -3.74 -14.42 -6.55
C ALA A 58 -4.54 -13.27 -7.20
N GLN A 59 -4.89 -12.26 -6.41
CA GLN A 59 -5.47 -11.01 -6.88
C GLN A 59 -4.85 -9.78 -6.18
N PRO A 60 -4.75 -8.64 -6.90
CA PRO A 60 -4.90 -8.53 -8.34
C PRO A 60 -3.77 -9.27 -9.07
N ARG A 61 -4.05 -10.01 -10.16
CA ARG A 61 -3.00 -10.72 -10.92
C ARG A 61 -1.88 -9.79 -11.41
N PRO A 62 -2.19 -8.61 -12.00
CA PRO A 62 -1.16 -7.68 -12.43
C PRO A 62 -0.55 -6.97 -11.22
N GLN A 63 0.77 -6.98 -11.09
CA GLN A 63 1.47 -6.45 -9.91
C GLN A 63 1.26 -4.94 -9.74
N CYS A 64 1.21 -4.18 -10.84
CA CYS A 64 0.97 -2.73 -10.78
C CYS A 64 -0.47 -2.36 -10.42
N LYS A 65 -1.38 -3.34 -10.33
CA LYS A 65 -2.72 -3.10 -9.76
C LYS A 65 -2.75 -3.26 -8.25
N VAL A 66 -1.70 -3.79 -7.63
CA VAL A 66 -1.61 -3.85 -6.17
C VAL A 66 -1.40 -2.44 -5.64
N TYR A 67 -2.18 -2.08 -4.61
CA TYR A 67 -2.13 -0.74 -4.06
C TYR A 67 -0.74 -0.41 -3.51
N ALA A 68 -0.21 0.73 -3.91
CA ALA A 68 1.11 1.25 -3.51
C ALA A 68 2.27 0.28 -3.74
N PHE A 69 2.20 -0.58 -4.78
CA PHE A 69 3.19 -1.63 -5.05
C PHE A 69 4.65 -1.11 -5.16
N CYS A 70 4.85 0.07 -5.75
CA CYS A 70 6.18 0.71 -5.85
C CYS A 70 6.42 1.81 -4.82
N TRP A 71 5.53 1.95 -3.86
CA TRP A 71 5.59 2.96 -2.80
C TRP A 71 5.64 4.42 -3.30
N ALA A 72 5.91 5.35 -2.37
CA ALA A 72 5.98 6.78 -2.59
C ALA A 72 7.03 7.14 -3.64
N PHE A 73 6.59 7.95 -4.62
CA PHE A 73 7.39 8.42 -5.76
C PHE A 73 7.92 7.31 -6.68
N GLY A 74 7.67 6.03 -6.40
CA GLY A 74 8.04 4.92 -7.29
C GLY A 74 7.02 4.73 -8.41
N THR A 75 7.51 4.46 -9.62
CA THR A 75 6.66 4.19 -10.80
C THR A 75 6.65 2.71 -11.11
N CYS A 76 5.45 2.13 -11.23
CA CYS A 76 5.28 0.74 -11.62
C CYS A 76 5.18 0.56 -13.14
N ASN A 77 5.88 -0.41 -13.70
CA ASN A 77 5.81 -0.78 -15.10
C ASN A 77 5.76 -2.31 -15.22
N GLU A 78 4.66 -2.83 -15.76
CA GLU A 78 4.48 -4.29 -15.90
C GLU A 78 5.36 -4.93 -16.98
N ASN A 79 5.96 -4.10 -17.85
CA ASN A 79 6.76 -4.57 -18.98
C ASN A 79 8.27 -4.59 -18.69
N THR A 80 8.69 -4.22 -17.48
CA THR A 80 10.12 -4.17 -17.10
C THR A 80 10.38 -5.00 -15.86
N LEU A 81 11.61 -5.51 -15.73
CA LEU A 81 12.13 -6.11 -14.50
C LEU A 81 13.39 -5.32 -14.07
N PRO A 82 13.43 -4.72 -12.87
CA PRO A 82 12.37 -4.72 -11.85
C PRO A 82 11.10 -3.96 -12.28
N PHE A 83 9.95 -4.34 -11.71
CA PHE A 83 8.65 -3.69 -12.00
C PHE A 83 8.60 -2.24 -11.52
N CYS A 84 9.29 -1.95 -10.42
CA CYS A 84 9.36 -0.61 -9.86
C CYS A 84 10.61 0.09 -10.36
N ASN A 85 10.47 1.37 -10.72
CA ASN A 85 11.57 2.22 -11.13
C ASN A 85 11.41 3.62 -10.52
N CYS A 86 12.54 4.23 -10.15
CA CYS A 86 12.50 5.62 -9.72
C CYS A 86 12.42 6.55 -10.94
N PRO A 87 11.56 7.57 -10.86
CA PRO A 87 11.51 8.61 -11.87
C PRO A 87 12.85 9.35 -11.97
N ASN A 88 13.19 9.88 -13.14
CA ASN A 88 14.41 10.68 -13.36
C ASN A 88 14.54 11.79 -12.30
N GLY A 89 15.73 11.97 -11.71
CA GLY A 89 15.93 12.93 -10.62
C GLY A 89 15.64 12.36 -9.22
N PHE A 90 15.11 11.14 -9.11
CA PHE A 90 14.96 10.40 -7.85
C PHE A 90 15.89 9.19 -7.84
N ASN A 91 16.29 8.76 -6.64
CA ASN A 91 17.08 7.57 -6.41
C ASN A 91 16.37 6.68 -5.38
N PRO A 92 16.57 5.36 -5.41
CA PRO A 92 16.07 4.49 -4.36
C PRO A 92 16.72 4.87 -3.02
N LEU A 93 15.92 4.87 -1.95
CA LEU A 93 16.37 5.16 -0.58
C LEU A 93 17.43 4.16 -0.10
N SER A 94 17.28 2.89 -0.46
CA SER A 94 18.21 1.81 -0.12
C SER A 94 18.47 0.94 -1.34
N SER A 95 19.73 0.86 -1.78
CA SER A 95 20.13 -0.02 -2.88
C SER A 95 20.02 -1.51 -2.53
N ASN A 96 20.07 -1.86 -1.24
CA ASN A 96 19.98 -3.25 -0.79
C ASN A 96 18.54 -3.77 -0.76
N GLU A 97 17.56 -2.95 -0.36
CA GLU A 97 16.13 -3.33 -0.41
C GLU A 97 15.64 -3.49 -1.84
N TRP A 98 16.16 -2.66 -2.76
CA TRP A 98 15.84 -2.72 -4.18
C TRP A 98 16.28 -4.04 -4.86
N ASN A 99 17.38 -4.64 -4.39
CA ASN A 99 17.95 -5.86 -4.97
C ASN A 99 17.29 -7.15 -4.47
N SER A 100 16.52 -7.09 -3.39
CA SER A 100 15.96 -8.29 -2.73
C SER A 100 14.59 -8.72 -3.27
N MET A 101 14.10 -8.15 -4.38
CA MET A 101 12.65 -8.19 -4.71
C MET A 101 11.79 -7.69 -3.54
N SER A 102 12.37 -6.93 -2.62
CA SER A 102 11.64 -6.29 -1.53
C SER A 102 10.91 -5.14 -2.17
N TYR A 103 9.58 -5.25 -2.18
CA TYR A 103 8.63 -4.36 -2.84
C TYR A 103 8.67 -2.89 -2.31
N SER A 104 9.65 -2.53 -1.47
CA SER A 104 9.82 -1.27 -0.75
C SER A 104 10.69 -0.26 -1.50
N GLY A 105 10.41 -0.05 -2.79
CA GLY A 105 11.16 0.86 -3.64
C GLY A 105 10.90 2.35 -3.37
N VAL A 106 11.16 2.85 -2.16
CA VAL A 106 10.99 4.27 -1.84
C VAL A 106 11.95 5.10 -2.69
N CYS A 107 11.41 6.03 -3.48
CA CYS A 107 12.20 6.93 -4.29
C CYS A 107 12.34 8.28 -3.60
N VAL A 108 13.58 8.71 -3.37
CA VAL A 108 13.91 9.98 -2.71
C VAL A 108 14.85 10.80 -3.60
N LYS A 109 14.74 12.13 -3.56
CA LYS A 109 15.67 13.01 -4.26
C LYS A 109 16.66 13.63 -3.26
N ARG A 110 17.90 13.86 -3.73
CA ARG A 110 19.07 14.24 -2.91
C ARG A 110 19.25 15.76 -2.70
N THR A 111 18.40 16.62 -3.25
CA THR A 111 18.70 18.06 -3.37
C THR A 111 17.68 18.91 -2.63
N LYS A 112 18.15 19.69 -1.66
CA LYS A 112 17.38 20.64 -0.85
C LYS A 112 16.52 21.59 -1.69
N LEU A 113 15.20 21.54 -1.48
CA LEU A 113 14.29 22.56 -1.98
C LEU A 113 14.29 23.78 -1.06
N VAL A 114 14.11 24.94 -1.66
CA VAL A 114 13.89 26.20 -0.95
C VAL A 114 12.53 26.70 -1.42
N CYS A 115 11.47 26.34 -0.69
CA CYS A 115 10.16 26.93 -0.95
C CYS A 115 10.21 28.43 -0.58
N GLY A 116 9.96 29.31 -1.55
CA GLY A 116 9.91 30.76 -1.33
C GLY A 116 10.43 31.58 -2.51
N ASN A 117 10.50 32.90 -2.32
CA ASN A 117 10.77 33.91 -3.37
C ASN A 117 12.13 33.79 -4.09
N ASN A 118 13.01 32.88 -3.67
CA ASN A 118 14.23 32.54 -4.39
C ASN A 118 13.93 31.36 -5.34
N HIS A 119 13.12 31.63 -6.37
CA HIS A 119 12.58 30.71 -7.37
C HIS A 119 13.61 29.95 -8.23
N GLU A 120 14.91 29.97 -7.89
CA GLU A 120 15.96 29.47 -8.79
C GLU A 120 16.17 27.94 -8.76
N LYS A 121 15.44 27.14 -7.97
CA LYS A 121 15.78 25.71 -7.79
C LYS A 121 14.64 24.68 -7.78
N ASP A 122 13.39 25.09 -7.68
CA ASP A 122 12.27 24.14 -7.69
C ASP A 122 11.91 23.80 -9.15
N MET A 123 12.59 22.78 -9.70
CA MET A 123 12.30 22.27 -11.03
C MET A 123 11.31 21.11 -10.99
N PHE A 124 10.39 21.11 -11.94
CA PHE A 124 9.52 19.97 -12.24
C PHE A 124 10.16 19.07 -13.28
N TRP A 125 9.99 17.77 -13.07
CA TRP A 125 10.34 16.76 -14.05
C TRP A 125 9.09 16.25 -14.74
N GLU A 126 9.16 16.12 -16.06
CA GLU A 126 8.06 15.64 -16.88
C GLU A 126 8.04 14.10 -16.94
N TYR A 127 6.88 13.51 -16.65
CA TYR A 127 6.62 12.08 -16.74
C TYR A 127 5.42 11.80 -17.65
N PRO A 128 5.66 11.63 -18.96
CA PRO A 128 4.59 11.35 -19.92
C PRO A 128 4.05 9.91 -19.76
N ASN A 129 2.88 9.64 -20.30
CA ASN A 129 2.24 8.32 -20.31
C ASN A 129 2.11 7.71 -18.91
N THR A 130 1.80 8.55 -17.93
CA THR A 130 1.67 8.15 -16.53
C THR A 130 0.20 7.99 -16.20
N ARG A 131 -0.17 6.88 -15.57
CA ARG A 131 -1.43 6.76 -14.88
C ARG A 131 -1.39 7.63 -13.63
N LEU A 132 -2.22 8.66 -13.60
CA LEU A 132 -2.25 9.62 -12.51
C LEU A 132 -2.63 8.93 -11.16
N PRO A 133 -1.97 9.31 -10.05
CA PRO A 133 -2.41 8.93 -8.72
C PRO A 133 -3.87 9.32 -8.45
N LYS A 134 -4.53 8.65 -7.51
CA LYS A 134 -5.90 9.01 -7.14
C LYS A 134 -5.92 10.23 -6.19
N HIS A 135 -7.08 10.87 -6.05
CA HIS A 135 -7.36 12.00 -5.14
C HIS A 135 -6.53 13.28 -5.41
N PRO A 136 -6.47 13.77 -6.67
CA PRO A 136 -5.96 15.11 -6.91
C PRO A 136 -6.85 16.18 -6.26
N GLN A 137 -6.25 17.32 -5.91
CA GLN A 137 -6.97 18.55 -5.61
C GLN A 137 -7.06 19.42 -6.87
N SER A 138 -8.27 19.64 -7.39
CA SER A 138 -8.47 20.57 -8.51
C SER A 138 -8.21 22.01 -8.08
N VAL A 139 -7.53 22.77 -8.94
CA VAL A 139 -7.23 24.19 -8.68
C VAL A 139 -7.57 25.05 -9.90
N VAL A 140 -7.84 26.33 -9.65
CA VAL A 140 -8.21 27.27 -10.70
C VAL A 140 -6.95 27.78 -11.40
N ALA A 141 -6.63 27.19 -12.55
CA ALA A 141 -5.60 27.68 -13.45
C ALA A 141 -6.04 27.45 -14.91
N LYS A 142 -5.87 28.48 -15.75
CA LYS A 142 -6.29 28.51 -17.16
C LYS A 142 -5.19 28.14 -18.14
N THR A 143 -3.95 28.06 -17.66
CA THR A 143 -2.79 27.70 -18.47
C THR A 143 -1.88 26.75 -17.70
N VAL A 144 -1.05 26.01 -18.41
CA VAL A 144 -0.02 25.15 -17.80
C VAL A 144 0.93 25.94 -16.91
N VAL A 145 1.24 27.19 -17.29
CA VAL A 145 2.11 28.10 -16.52
C VAL A 145 1.44 28.54 -15.23
N GLU A 146 0.14 28.84 -15.26
CA GLU A 146 -0.63 29.14 -14.05
C GLU A 146 -0.73 27.93 -13.11
N CYS A 147 -0.85 26.72 -13.68
CA CYS A 147 -0.92 25.48 -12.92
C CYS A 147 0.40 25.18 -12.21
N GLU A 148 1.51 25.34 -12.93
CA GLU A 148 2.86 25.24 -12.39
C GLU A 148 3.11 26.25 -11.27
N ALA A 149 2.76 27.52 -11.50
CA ALA A 149 2.90 28.57 -10.49
C ALA A 149 2.04 28.28 -9.24
N THR A 150 0.82 27.77 -9.42
CA THR A 150 -0.06 27.38 -8.31
C THR A 150 0.56 26.26 -7.47
N CYS A 151 1.16 25.26 -8.13
CA CYS A 151 1.89 24.19 -7.46
C CYS A 151 3.14 24.72 -6.73
N LEU A 152 3.95 25.58 -7.36
CA LEU A 152 5.16 26.15 -6.76
C LEU A 152 4.86 26.98 -5.51
N ASN A 153 3.79 27.77 -5.55
CA ASN A 153 3.37 28.63 -4.46
C ASN A 153 2.79 27.85 -3.27
N ASN A 154 2.46 26.58 -3.45
CA ASN A 154 2.04 25.68 -2.38
C ASN A 154 3.20 24.76 -1.99
N CYS A 155 3.85 25.02 -0.85
CA CYS A 155 5.03 24.24 -0.41
C CYS A 155 4.72 22.75 -0.17
N SER A 156 3.46 22.39 0.11
CA SER A 156 3.04 21.00 0.31
C SER A 156 2.70 20.28 -0.99
N SER A 157 2.68 21.00 -2.12
CA SER A 157 2.37 20.45 -3.43
C SER A 157 3.58 19.70 -4.01
N THR A 158 3.35 18.45 -4.40
CA THR A 158 4.40 17.52 -4.86
C THR A 158 4.32 17.23 -6.35
N ALA A 159 3.16 17.41 -6.98
CA ALA A 159 3.03 17.30 -8.43
C ALA A 159 1.79 18.03 -8.96
N TYR A 160 1.78 18.29 -10.26
CA TYR A 160 0.59 18.74 -10.98
C TYR A 160 0.51 18.07 -12.37
N PRO A 161 -0.68 17.83 -12.92
CA PRO A 161 -0.88 17.69 -14.34
C PRO A 161 -1.60 18.94 -14.87
N TYR A 162 -1.51 19.15 -16.18
CA TYR A 162 -2.38 20.08 -16.87
C TYR A 162 -2.88 19.40 -18.14
N ASP A 163 -4.17 19.10 -18.19
CA ASP A 163 -4.80 18.43 -19.33
C ASP A 163 -6.14 19.08 -19.69
N SER A 164 -6.93 18.40 -20.53
CA SER A 164 -8.27 18.84 -20.92
C SER A 164 -9.23 19.06 -19.74
N ASN A 165 -8.99 18.42 -18.60
CA ASN A 165 -9.78 18.55 -17.37
C ASN A 165 -9.34 19.73 -16.50
N GLY A 166 -8.35 20.50 -16.96
CA GLY A 166 -7.79 21.65 -16.26
C GLY A 166 -6.60 21.29 -15.38
N CYS A 167 -6.36 22.11 -14.36
CA CYS A 167 -5.25 21.95 -13.44
C CYS A 167 -5.65 21.19 -12.19
N SER A 168 -4.76 20.30 -11.76
CA SER A 168 -4.87 19.61 -10.48
C SER A 168 -3.51 19.61 -9.79
N ILE A 169 -3.49 19.48 -8.48
CA ILE A 169 -2.27 19.32 -7.71
C ILE A 169 -2.39 18.12 -6.77
N TRP A 170 -1.26 17.48 -6.49
CA TRP A 170 -1.13 16.52 -5.41
C TRP A 170 -0.44 17.14 -4.23
N ILE A 171 -0.96 16.86 -3.05
CA ILE A 171 -0.35 17.17 -1.77
C ILE A 171 0.20 15.85 -1.22
N GLU A 172 1.36 15.91 -0.55
CA GLU A 172 2.04 14.77 0.04
C GLU A 172 2.55 13.73 -0.99
N ASN A 173 2.79 12.50 -0.53
CA ASN A 173 3.43 11.44 -1.30
C ASN A 173 2.57 10.96 -2.50
N LEU A 174 3.22 10.84 -3.65
CA LEU A 174 2.61 10.25 -4.85
C LEU A 174 2.63 8.73 -4.75
N LEU A 175 1.45 8.11 -4.68
CA LEU A 175 1.27 6.66 -4.62
C LEU A 175 0.55 6.13 -5.86
N ASN A 176 0.80 4.87 -6.22
CA ASN A 176 0.16 4.18 -7.36
C ASN A 176 0.46 4.80 -8.73
N MET A 177 1.64 5.40 -8.89
CA MET A 177 2.09 5.81 -10.23
C MET A 177 2.38 4.57 -11.07
N GLN A 178 1.90 4.57 -12.30
CA GLN A 178 2.11 3.49 -13.26
C GLN A 178 2.51 4.07 -14.61
N LYS A 179 3.61 3.56 -15.18
CA LYS A 179 3.98 3.84 -16.57
C LYS A 179 3.09 3.02 -17.49
N LEU A 180 2.38 3.71 -18.36
CA LEU A 180 1.54 3.11 -19.39
C LEU A 180 2.29 3.07 -20.72
N LEU A 181 1.77 2.25 -21.63
CA LEU A 181 2.22 2.22 -23.02
C LEU A 181 1.86 3.55 -23.70
N GLU A 182 2.63 3.95 -24.72
CA GLU A 182 2.48 5.26 -25.36
C GLU A 182 1.10 5.51 -25.98
N ASN A 183 0.42 4.44 -26.41
CA ASN A 183 -0.90 4.52 -27.05
C ASN A 183 -2.07 4.30 -26.08
N ASP A 184 -1.81 4.27 -24.77
CA ASP A 184 -2.86 4.12 -23.75
C ASP A 184 -3.53 5.47 -23.50
N ASP A 185 -4.82 5.56 -23.83
CA ASP A 185 -5.65 6.76 -23.70
C ASP A 185 -5.83 7.24 -22.24
N ARG A 186 -5.48 6.41 -21.26
CA ARG A 186 -5.46 6.75 -19.83
C ARG A 186 -4.16 7.43 -19.41
N GLY A 187 -3.13 7.43 -20.26
CA GLY A 187 -1.86 8.08 -20.01
C GLY A 187 -2.00 9.60 -20.00
N ARG A 188 -1.39 10.25 -19.00
CA ARG A 188 -1.28 11.70 -18.89
C ARG A 188 0.15 12.09 -18.57
N THR A 189 0.50 13.34 -18.86
CA THR A 189 1.76 13.93 -18.43
C THR A 189 1.62 14.44 -17.00
N LEU A 190 2.48 13.94 -16.11
CA LEU A 190 2.58 14.36 -14.72
C LEU A 190 3.89 15.14 -14.52
N TYR A 191 3.82 16.29 -13.88
CA TYR A 191 4.98 17.11 -13.53
C TYR A 191 5.24 16.95 -12.03
N ILE A 192 6.33 16.26 -11.67
CA ILE A 192 6.66 16.00 -10.26
C ILE A 192 7.67 17.03 -9.79
N ARG A 193 7.34 17.72 -8.68
CA ARG A 193 8.23 18.62 -7.99
C ARG A 193 9.35 17.79 -7.38
N GLY A 194 10.59 18.13 -7.66
CA GLY A 194 11.68 17.36 -7.08
C GLY A 194 11.95 17.78 -5.63
N GLU A 195 11.35 17.10 -4.66
CA GLU A 195 11.47 17.36 -3.20
C GLU A 195 12.71 16.77 -2.52
N GLU A 196 13.30 17.46 -1.53
CA GLU A 196 14.23 16.84 -0.55
C GLU A 196 13.41 16.25 0.59
N ILE A 197 13.52 14.95 0.80
CA ILE A 197 13.15 14.36 2.09
C ILE A 197 14.42 14.36 2.93
N LEU A 198 14.53 15.31 3.85
CA LEU A 198 15.59 15.28 4.86
C LEU A 198 15.46 13.96 5.62
N GLN A 199 16.59 13.26 5.79
CA GLN A 199 16.70 11.98 6.51
C GLN A 199 16.07 11.95 7.92
N SER A 200 15.58 13.07 8.45
CA SER A 200 14.91 13.16 9.75
C SER A 200 13.40 12.91 9.74
N GLU A 201 12.73 12.93 8.59
CA GLU A 201 11.35 12.41 8.46
C GLU A 201 11.39 11.23 7.48
N ALA A 202 11.97 10.12 7.95
CA ALA A 202 12.05 8.90 7.18
C ALA A 202 10.68 8.58 6.56
N ILE A 203 10.59 8.50 5.23
CA ILE A 203 9.48 7.79 4.59
C ILE A 203 9.60 6.35 5.08
N LYS A 204 8.92 6.06 6.18
CA LYS A 204 8.93 4.74 6.77
C LYS A 204 8.06 3.86 5.88
N TYR A 205 8.63 2.78 5.36
CA TYR A 205 7.86 1.72 4.70
C TYR A 205 6.72 1.31 5.64
N PHE A 206 5.47 1.45 5.19
CA PHE A 206 4.31 1.40 6.09
C PHE A 206 4.27 0.14 6.97
N PRO A 207 4.60 -1.07 6.49
CA PRO A 207 4.66 -2.24 7.36
C PRO A 207 5.64 -2.11 8.54
N ILE A 208 6.82 -1.51 8.33
CA ILE A 208 7.82 -1.28 9.39
C ILE A 208 7.34 -0.16 10.33
N TRP A 209 6.73 0.88 9.78
CA TRP A 209 6.19 1.95 10.60
C TRP A 209 5.03 1.49 11.47
N ALA A 210 4.07 0.78 10.86
CA ALA A 210 2.88 0.28 11.52
C ALA A 210 3.26 -0.68 12.65
N SER A 211 4.23 -1.58 12.43
CA SER A 211 4.71 -2.45 13.51
C SER A 211 5.33 -1.67 14.66
N SER A 212 6.16 -0.65 14.39
CA SER A 212 6.74 0.24 15.41
C SER A 212 5.65 0.98 16.21
N VAL A 213 4.64 1.55 15.54
CA VAL A 213 3.50 2.22 16.22
C VAL A 213 2.76 1.26 17.16
N VAL A 214 2.51 0.02 16.72
CA VAL A 214 1.77 -0.97 17.51
C VAL A 214 2.59 -1.51 18.69
N ILE A 215 3.88 -1.75 18.49
CA ILE A 215 4.78 -2.29 19.52
C ILE A 215 5.14 -1.23 20.56
N GLU A 216 5.43 -0.01 20.14
CA GLU A 216 5.93 1.07 21.01
C GLU A 216 4.81 1.85 21.72
N GLY A 217 3.54 1.62 21.39
CA GLY A 217 2.43 2.34 22.03
C GLY A 217 2.11 3.69 21.38
N GLY A 218 2.36 3.86 20.07
CA GLY A 218 2.11 5.09 19.33
C GLY A 218 0.63 5.35 19.01
N ASP A 219 0.36 6.45 18.32
CA ASP A 219 -0.99 6.80 17.86
C ASP A 219 -1.46 5.85 16.74
N VAL A 220 -2.31 4.89 17.06
CA VAL A 220 -2.82 3.91 16.09
C VAL A 220 -3.75 4.53 15.04
N LEU A 221 -4.36 5.69 15.33
CA LEU A 221 -5.20 6.39 14.36
C LEU A 221 -4.37 6.86 13.16
N SER A 222 -3.06 7.09 13.35
CA SER A 222 -2.17 7.42 12.23
C SER A 222 -2.07 6.29 11.21
N LEU A 223 -2.38 5.04 11.58
CA LEU A 223 -2.31 3.87 10.69
C LEU A 223 -3.55 3.73 9.79
N LEU A 224 -4.61 4.51 10.03
CA LEU A 224 -5.84 4.45 9.24
C LEU A 224 -5.65 5.15 7.89
N ASP A 225 -6.10 4.49 6.82
CA ASP A 225 -6.30 5.17 5.54
C ASP A 225 -7.38 6.26 5.74
N SER A 226 -7.06 7.49 5.34
CA SER A 226 -7.93 8.66 5.49
C SER A 226 -9.31 8.48 4.84
N LYS A 227 -9.47 7.52 3.92
CA LYS A 227 -10.74 7.16 3.27
C LYS A 227 -11.69 6.34 4.13
N LEU A 228 -11.23 5.72 5.22
CA LEU A 228 -12.10 4.92 6.09
C LEU A 228 -13.06 5.79 6.93
N GLY A 229 -12.94 7.11 6.85
CA GLY A 229 -13.78 8.04 7.61
C GLY A 229 -13.42 8.04 9.10
N LYS A 230 -13.87 9.06 9.83
CA LYS A 230 -13.53 9.24 11.26
C LYS A 230 -14.36 8.36 12.22
N HIS A 231 -15.16 7.43 11.70
CA HIS A 231 -16.02 6.55 12.51
C HIS A 231 -15.28 5.25 12.86
N VAL A 232 -14.13 5.38 13.52
CA VAL A 232 -13.35 4.22 13.97
C VAL A 232 -13.30 4.19 15.49
N VAL A 233 -13.68 3.06 16.07
CA VAL A 233 -13.51 2.81 17.50
C VAL A 233 -12.05 2.48 17.75
N VAL A 234 -11.32 3.40 18.39
CA VAL A 234 -9.86 3.32 18.61
C VAL A 234 -9.45 2.01 19.28
N GLU A 235 -10.23 1.54 20.26
CA GLU A 235 -9.96 0.28 20.97
C GLU A 235 -10.03 -0.94 20.04
N GLU A 236 -10.97 -0.98 19.10
CA GLU A 236 -11.08 -2.09 18.15
C GLU A 236 -9.94 -2.08 17.15
N LEU A 237 -9.54 -0.90 16.70
CA LEU A 237 -8.38 -0.74 15.83
C LEU A 237 -7.10 -1.23 16.52
N TRP A 238 -6.89 -0.80 17.76
CA TRP A 238 -5.76 -1.24 18.58
C TRP A 238 -5.74 -2.76 18.75
N ARG A 239 -6.90 -3.35 19.07
CA ARG A 239 -7.08 -4.79 19.25
C ARG A 239 -6.73 -5.56 17.97
N ILE A 240 -7.22 -5.12 16.82
CA ILE A 240 -6.96 -5.75 15.52
C ILE A 240 -5.47 -5.65 15.17
N CYS A 241 -4.86 -4.47 15.34
CA CYS A 241 -3.44 -4.26 15.03
C CYS A 241 -2.53 -5.14 15.90
N LYS A 242 -2.78 -5.22 17.21
CA LYS A 242 -2.04 -6.10 18.10
C LYS A 242 -2.22 -7.57 17.76
N LEU A 243 -3.46 -8.00 17.53
CA LEU A 243 -3.77 -9.37 17.15
C LEU A 243 -3.00 -9.79 15.89
N ALA A 244 -2.94 -8.91 14.88
CA ALA A 244 -2.21 -9.15 13.64
C ALA A 244 -0.71 -9.40 13.89
N CYS A 245 -0.06 -8.63 14.78
CA CYS A 245 1.34 -8.84 15.15
C CYS A 245 1.60 -10.23 15.77
N TRP A 246 0.64 -10.77 16.54
CA TRP A 246 0.76 -12.11 17.12
C TRP A 246 0.46 -13.23 16.13
N CYS A 247 -0.38 -13.00 15.12
CA CYS A 247 -0.65 -13.99 14.09
C CYS A 247 0.56 -14.26 13.16
N ILE A 248 1.55 -13.37 13.12
CA ILE A 248 2.70 -13.46 12.20
C ILE A 248 4.02 -13.83 12.88
N GLN A 249 4.01 -14.26 14.15
CA GLN A 249 5.23 -14.69 14.86
C GLN A 249 5.96 -15.80 14.09
N ASP A 250 7.29 -15.79 14.09
CA ASP A 250 8.07 -16.79 13.33
C ASP A 250 7.86 -18.21 13.88
N ASP A 251 7.87 -18.35 15.21
CA ASP A 251 7.55 -19.60 15.89
C ASP A 251 6.04 -19.85 15.84
N ALA A 252 5.65 -21.02 15.34
CA ALA A 252 4.25 -21.43 15.28
C ALA A 252 3.62 -21.60 16.67
N ASN A 253 4.41 -21.90 17.71
CA ASN A 253 3.92 -22.08 19.08
C ASN A 253 3.57 -20.75 19.75
N HIS A 254 4.09 -19.62 19.25
CA HIS A 254 3.71 -18.29 19.75
C HIS A 254 2.51 -17.69 19.03
N ARG A 255 1.97 -18.37 18.00
CA ARG A 255 0.80 -17.90 17.27
C ARG A 255 -0.46 -18.35 17.98
N LEU A 256 -1.36 -17.41 18.16
CA LEU A 256 -2.69 -17.67 18.71
C LEU A 256 -3.47 -18.68 17.87
N SER A 257 -4.22 -19.54 18.53
CA SER A 257 -5.19 -20.41 17.87
C SER A 257 -6.31 -19.57 17.24
N MET A 258 -6.94 -20.09 16.19
CA MET A 258 -8.09 -19.41 15.58
C MET A 258 -9.25 -19.19 16.57
N GLY A 259 -9.38 -20.04 17.59
CA GLY A 259 -10.38 -19.87 18.65
C GLY A 259 -10.12 -18.61 19.47
N GLU A 260 -8.87 -18.41 19.90
CA GLU A 260 -8.45 -17.22 20.65
C GLU A 260 -8.53 -15.96 19.79
N VAL A 261 -8.10 -16.01 18.53
CA VAL A 261 -8.24 -14.91 17.56
C VAL A 261 -9.69 -14.43 17.50
N VAL A 262 -10.66 -15.35 17.40
CA VAL A 262 -12.09 -15.01 17.35
C VAL A 262 -12.57 -14.42 18.68
N GLN A 263 -12.14 -14.96 19.82
CA GLN A 263 -12.51 -14.43 21.14
C GLN A 263 -11.96 -13.02 21.37
N ILE A 264 -10.71 -12.78 20.95
CA ILE A 264 -10.07 -11.47 21.00
C ILE A 264 -10.82 -10.49 20.10
N LEU A 265 -11.12 -10.85 18.85
CA LEU A 265 -11.87 -9.95 17.95
C LEU A 265 -13.25 -9.55 18.49
N LYS A 266 -13.89 -10.45 19.26
CA LYS A 266 -15.17 -10.20 19.95
C LYS A 266 -15.02 -9.39 21.25
N GLY A 267 -13.80 -9.06 21.67
CA GLY A 267 -13.53 -8.36 22.93
C GLY A 267 -13.73 -9.23 24.18
N ILE A 268 -13.81 -10.55 24.03
CA ILE A 268 -14.00 -11.49 25.16
C ILE A 268 -12.68 -11.74 25.89
N LEU A 269 -11.57 -11.75 25.16
CA LEU A 269 -10.25 -12.10 25.65
C LEU A 269 -9.25 -11.00 25.27
N ASP A 270 -8.37 -10.60 26.19
CA ASP A 270 -7.33 -9.60 25.90
C ASP A 270 -6.13 -10.27 25.19
N VAL A 271 -5.58 -9.60 24.18
CA VAL A 271 -4.41 -10.10 23.43
C VAL A 271 -3.26 -10.52 24.34
N ASN A 272 -3.02 -9.79 25.43
CA ASN A 272 -1.94 -10.10 26.36
C ASN A 272 -2.31 -11.23 27.33
N GLN A 273 -3.59 -11.46 27.60
CA GLN A 273 -4.07 -12.56 28.44
C GLN A 273 -4.06 -13.90 27.70
N ALA A 274 -4.25 -13.91 26.38
CA ALA A 274 -4.14 -15.13 25.57
C ALA A 274 -2.77 -15.80 25.75
N LEU A 275 -1.71 -14.98 25.83
CA LEU A 275 -0.33 -15.42 26.03
C LEU A 275 -0.06 -16.01 27.42
N VAL A 276 -0.89 -15.70 28.42
CA VAL A 276 -0.71 -16.20 29.79
C VAL A 276 -1.30 -17.61 29.93
N ASN A 277 -2.25 -17.99 29.08
CA ASN A 277 -2.96 -19.26 29.19
C ASN A 277 -2.25 -20.43 28.46
N ASP A 278 -1.12 -20.17 27.80
CA ASP A 278 -0.29 -21.16 27.10
C ASP A 278 0.96 -21.61 27.89
N ASN A 279 1.09 -21.26 29.18
CA ASN A 279 2.15 -21.74 30.08
C ASN A 279 1.68 -22.86 31.02
#